data_AF-A0A1Y1V357-F1
#
_entry.id   AF-A0A1Y1V357-F1
#
_cell.length_a   1.000
_cell.length_b   1.000
_cell.length_c   1.000
_cell.angle_alpha   90.00
_cell.angle_beta   90.00
_cell.angle_gamma   90.00
#
_symmetry.space_group_name_H-M   'P 1'
#
loop_
_entity.id
_entity.type
_entity.pdbx_description
1 polymer ?
#
loop_
_entity_poly.entity_id
_entity_poly.type
_entity_poly.pdbx_seq_one_letter_code
_entity_poly.pdbx_strand_id
1 'polypeptide(L)'
;MSFSISDLLADADFEQPQIAIAQASQNEDQVALFDSDTDLSEDEMEELTHSNKNSAENQFYIQDKIDHPQLNIVKDSTMDSLIELLQKKEFKNIIVMTGAGVSTAVGIPDFRSPETGIYSNLGKFDLPHPEDMFDIEYFLYNPQPFYTVMKDLLPKKVKPSKTHYFIRLLADKGILLRHYTQNIDTLERVAGVPEELLVESHGSFHTAHCVGIKDKPGCRKEYSREFIREKVAAQEVPYCTECGGLVKPDIVFFGEELPQKFFDCYYEDFQKCDLLLVFGTSLKVQPFCNLIDFAKIDTPRCLINNKLAGVTGHPRKGFDFSGSFQKYRRDVFYKGNCDDGAVILAKHMGLEEELNELVNTSEQELSF
;
A
#
# COMPACT_ATOMS: atom_id res chain seq x y z
N MET A 1 43.67 6.15 32.66
CA MET A 1 44.36 6.24 31.36
C MET A 1 43.29 6.17 30.30
N SER A 2 43.02 7.31 29.67
CA SER A 2 42.16 7.45 28.50
C SER A 2 42.89 6.91 27.27
N PHE A 3 42.18 6.19 26.40
CA PHE A 3 42.55 6.07 25.00
C PHE A 3 41.42 6.68 24.17
N SER A 4 41.79 7.53 23.22
CA SER A 4 40.91 8.42 22.47
C SER A 4 40.38 7.77 21.20
N ILE A 5 39.29 8.35 20.69
CA ILE A 5 38.51 7.97 19.50
C ILE A 5 39.31 8.04 18.19
N SER A 6 40.60 8.39 18.23
CA SER A 6 41.48 8.55 17.06
C SER A 6 42.02 7.24 16.47
N ASP A 7 41.86 6.09 17.12
CA ASP A 7 42.38 4.81 16.61
C ASP A 7 41.33 3.98 15.83
N LEU A 8 40.12 4.52 15.63
CA LEU A 8 39.00 3.83 14.95
C LEU A 8 38.63 4.41 13.58
N LEU A 9 39.42 5.37 13.06
CA LEU A 9 39.19 6.01 11.76
C LEU A 9 40.44 5.98 10.88
N ALA A 10 40.85 4.78 10.46
CA ALA A 10 41.72 4.60 9.32
C ALA A 10 41.05 3.60 8.37
N ASP A 11 40.97 3.99 7.09
CA ASP A 11 40.48 3.25 5.92
C ASP A 11 39.03 3.54 5.49
N ALA A 12 38.79 4.78 5.07
CA ALA A 12 37.86 5.09 3.99
C ALA A 12 38.30 6.38 3.29
N ASP A 13 39.01 6.22 2.16
CA ASP A 13 39.38 7.31 1.25
C ASP A 13 38.14 8.02 0.71
N PHE A 14 38.06 9.33 0.97
CA PHE A 14 37.13 10.26 0.34
C PHE A 14 37.83 10.94 -0.85
N GLU A 15 37.31 10.77 -2.06
CA GLU A 15 37.44 11.80 -3.11
C GLU A 15 36.11 12.57 -3.20
N GLN A 16 36.14 13.83 -2.78
CA GLN A 16 35.07 14.81 -3.00
C GLN A 16 35.12 15.35 -4.44
N PRO A 17 33.97 15.57 -5.10
CA PRO A 17 33.90 16.50 -6.22
C PRO A 17 33.46 17.89 -5.77
N GLN A 18 34.15 18.87 -6.34
CA GLN A 18 34.05 20.30 -6.13
C GLN A 18 32.74 20.90 -6.63
N ILE A 19 32.27 21.91 -5.91
CA ILE A 19 31.20 22.83 -6.31
C ILE A 19 31.70 23.69 -7.50
N ALA A 20 30.97 23.68 -8.61
CA ALA A 20 31.14 24.64 -9.70
C ALA A 20 29.82 25.37 -9.99
N ILE A 21 29.91 26.70 -10.01
CA ILE A 21 28.84 27.66 -10.21
C ILE A 21 28.52 27.83 -11.70
N ALA A 22 27.22 27.74 -12.01
CA ALA A 22 26.43 28.32 -13.11
C ALA A 22 27.10 28.86 -14.38
N GLN A 23 26.61 28.38 -15.54
CA GLN A 23 26.18 29.25 -16.65
C GLN A 23 24.90 28.71 -17.30
N ALA A 24 23.92 29.60 -17.45
CA ALA A 24 22.61 29.35 -18.03
C ALA A 24 22.65 29.29 -19.56
N SER A 25 21.84 28.41 -20.15
CA SER A 25 21.28 28.64 -21.50
C SER A 25 19.91 27.96 -21.61
N GLN A 26 19.00 28.67 -22.28
CA GLN A 26 17.58 28.44 -22.39
C GLN A 26 17.25 27.33 -23.41
N ASN A 27 16.27 26.48 -23.10
CA ASN A 27 15.10 26.25 -23.95
C ASN A 27 14.06 25.38 -23.23
N GLU A 28 12.82 25.83 -23.36
CA GLU A 28 11.60 25.29 -22.75
C GLU A 28 11.17 23.99 -23.44
N ASP A 29 10.92 22.96 -22.65
CA ASP A 29 9.82 22.01 -22.86
C ASP A 29 9.28 21.59 -21.49
N GLN A 30 8.00 21.85 -21.28
CA GLN A 30 7.27 21.59 -20.05
C GLN A 30 6.92 20.10 -19.92
N VAL A 31 7.40 19.43 -18.88
CA VAL A 31 6.64 18.41 -18.14
C VAL A 31 6.85 18.67 -16.65
N ALA A 32 5.73 18.77 -15.94
CA ALA A 32 5.62 19.41 -14.65
C ALA A 32 5.90 18.47 -13.45
N LEU A 33 6.59 19.03 -12.46
CA LEU A 33 6.43 18.81 -11.01
C LEU A 33 6.74 17.42 -10.45
N PHE A 34 8.04 17.10 -10.37
CA PHE A 34 8.59 16.38 -9.22
C PHE A 34 8.85 17.41 -8.10
N ASP A 35 7.93 17.54 -7.16
CA ASP A 35 8.24 18.08 -5.82
C ASP A 35 8.02 16.98 -4.80
N SER A 36 9.06 16.15 -4.70
CA SER A 36 9.31 15.23 -3.61
C SER A 36 9.93 16.01 -2.45
N ASP A 37 9.11 16.76 -1.71
CA ASP A 37 9.59 17.34 -0.46
C ASP A 37 9.57 16.28 0.64
N THR A 38 10.69 15.53 0.64
CA THR A 38 11.34 14.75 1.70
C THR A 38 10.49 13.75 2.47
N ASP A 39 10.38 12.53 1.93
CA ASP A 39 10.10 11.36 2.76
C ASP A 39 11.21 11.22 3.82
N LEU A 40 10.83 11.10 5.10
CA LEU A 40 11.77 10.89 6.19
C LEU A 40 12.33 9.46 6.14
N SER A 41 13.59 9.28 6.53
CA SER A 41 14.19 7.95 6.69
C SER A 41 13.53 7.16 7.84
N GLU A 42 13.70 5.83 7.85
CA GLU A 42 13.13 4.98 8.92
C GLU A 42 13.62 5.39 10.32
N ASP A 43 14.90 5.74 10.45
CA ASP A 43 15.49 6.18 11.72
C ASP A 43 14.90 7.54 12.17
N GLU A 44 14.78 8.50 11.24
CA GLU A 44 14.14 9.80 11.52
C GLU A 44 12.67 9.64 11.92
N MET A 45 11.94 8.73 11.27
CA MET A 45 10.55 8.43 11.61
C MET A 45 10.42 7.84 13.03
N GLU A 46 11.29 6.90 13.43
CA GLU A 46 11.24 6.31 14.76
C GLU A 46 11.61 7.32 15.86
N GLU A 47 12.64 8.16 15.64
CA GLU A 47 13.02 9.23 16.57
C GLU A 47 11.88 10.23 16.84
N LEU A 48 11.08 10.55 15.82
CA LEU A 48 9.95 11.48 15.94
C LEU A 48 8.78 10.93 16.76
N THR A 49 8.66 9.59 16.88
CA THR A 49 7.63 8.96 17.73
C THR A 49 8.02 8.94 19.21
N HIS A 50 9.31 9.06 19.51
CA HIS A 50 9.84 9.11 20.86
C HIS A 50 10.15 10.56 21.25
N SER A 51 9.16 11.21 21.87
CA SER A 51 9.25 12.61 22.26
C SER A 51 10.52 12.94 23.08
N ASN A 52 11.51 13.60 22.45
CA ASN A 52 12.41 14.52 23.12
C ASN A 52 12.93 15.63 22.19
N LYS A 53 13.02 16.84 22.75
CA LYS A 53 13.16 18.14 22.07
C LYS A 53 14.56 18.39 21.49
N ASN A 54 14.63 18.95 20.28
CA ASN A 54 15.19 20.28 19.96
C ASN A 54 15.59 20.37 18.48
N SER A 55 15.12 21.40 17.78
CA SER A 55 16.00 22.36 17.10
C SER A 55 15.17 23.48 16.48
N ALA A 56 15.74 24.68 16.52
CA ALA A 56 15.11 25.95 16.22
C ALA A 56 15.22 26.33 14.74
N GLU A 57 14.99 25.38 13.83
CA GLU A 57 15.15 25.60 12.40
C GLU A 57 13.87 25.22 11.65
N ASN A 58 12.90 26.15 11.63
CA ASN A 58 11.88 26.19 10.58
C ASN A 58 11.10 27.51 10.66
N GLN A 59 11.76 28.59 10.24
CA GLN A 59 11.20 29.93 10.25
C GLN A 59 10.62 30.35 8.88
N PHE A 60 10.32 29.41 7.97
CA PHE A 60 9.86 29.73 6.61
C PHE A 60 8.45 29.25 6.21
N TYR A 61 7.65 28.72 7.13
CA TYR A 61 6.23 28.42 6.87
C TYR A 61 5.32 28.98 7.97
N ILE A 62 5.28 30.32 8.07
CA ILE A 62 4.20 31.02 8.78
C ILE A 62 3.12 31.38 7.76
N GLN A 63 2.34 30.38 7.37
CA GLN A 63 0.90 30.58 7.21
C GLN A 63 0.30 30.08 8.51
N ASP A 64 -0.50 30.93 9.15
CA ASP A 64 -1.01 30.84 10.52
C ASP A 64 -1.01 29.43 11.12
N LYS A 65 -0.34 29.31 12.28
CA LYS A 65 -0.53 28.18 13.21
C LYS A 65 -2.04 28.05 13.46
N ILE A 66 -2.71 27.15 12.76
CA ILE A 66 -4.02 26.72 13.19
C ILE A 66 -3.79 25.67 14.27
N ASP A 67 -3.44 26.16 15.45
CA ASP A 67 -3.63 25.37 16.67
C ASP A 67 -5.14 25.15 16.78
N HIS A 68 -5.57 23.93 16.50
CA HIS A 68 -6.95 23.53 16.61
C HIS A 68 -7.06 22.54 17.77
N PRO A 69 -7.17 23.00 19.02
CA PRO A 69 -7.35 22.13 20.18
C PRO A 69 -8.56 21.21 20.06
N GLN A 70 -9.58 21.64 19.29
CA GLN A 70 -10.78 20.86 19.00
C GLN A 70 -10.53 19.67 18.06
N LEU A 71 -9.38 19.62 17.37
CA LEU A 71 -8.98 18.55 16.44
C LEU A 71 -8.00 17.55 17.07
N ASN A 72 -7.79 17.60 18.38
CA ASN A 72 -7.12 16.52 19.12
C ASN A 72 -8.10 15.35 19.32
N ILE A 73 -8.40 14.66 18.23
CA ILE A 73 -9.35 13.53 18.15
C ILE A 73 -8.88 12.36 19.01
N VAL A 74 -7.56 12.12 19.02
CA VAL A 74 -6.90 11.12 19.85
C VAL A 74 -5.98 11.80 20.86
N LYS A 75 -5.85 11.20 22.06
CA LYS A 75 -5.02 11.77 23.13
C LYS A 75 -3.53 11.68 22.79
N ASP A 76 -3.14 10.55 22.23
CA ASP A 76 -1.80 10.23 21.74
C ASP A 76 -1.92 9.32 20.50
N SER A 77 -0.79 8.89 19.96
CA SER A 77 -0.71 8.05 18.77
C SER A 77 -0.80 6.55 19.06
N THR A 78 -1.27 6.15 20.24
CA THR A 78 -1.36 4.73 20.63
C THR A 78 -2.70 4.10 20.23
N MET A 79 -2.70 2.78 20.06
CA MET A 79 -3.92 2.01 19.82
C MET A 79 -4.97 2.19 20.93
N ASP A 80 -4.54 2.39 22.18
CA ASP A 80 -5.45 2.62 23.30
C ASP A 80 -6.27 3.91 23.13
N SER A 81 -5.66 4.97 22.58
CA SER A 81 -6.39 6.20 22.24
C SER A 81 -7.46 5.98 21.18
N LEU A 82 -7.21 5.13 20.19
CA LEU A 82 -8.22 4.76 19.19
C LEU A 82 -9.34 3.90 19.82
N ILE A 83 -8.98 2.95 20.69
CA ILE A 83 -9.94 2.11 21.41
C ILE A 83 -10.89 2.98 22.25
N GLU A 84 -10.36 3.95 22.98
CA GLU A 84 -11.20 4.90 23.72
C GLU A 84 -12.15 5.69 22.82
N LEU A 85 -11.73 6.00 21.59
CA LEU A 85 -12.56 6.71 20.63
C LEU A 85 -13.67 5.80 20.07
N LEU A 86 -13.34 4.55 19.74
CA LEU A 86 -14.30 3.52 19.30
C LEU A 86 -15.40 3.27 20.34
N GLN A 87 -15.07 3.37 21.64
CA GLN A 87 -16.05 3.23 22.73
C GLN A 87 -16.99 4.44 22.87
N LYS A 88 -16.57 5.62 22.39
CA LYS A 88 -17.32 6.89 22.56
C LYS A 88 -18.09 7.30 21.31
N LYS A 89 -17.69 6.81 20.14
CA LYS A 89 -18.22 7.23 18.83
C LYS A 89 -18.45 5.99 17.96
N GLU A 90 -19.63 5.92 17.37
CA GLU A 90 -19.91 4.98 16.28
C GLU A 90 -19.33 5.50 14.96
N PHE A 91 -18.67 4.62 14.23
CA PHE A 91 -18.17 4.87 12.87
C PHE A 91 -19.01 4.10 11.87
N LYS A 92 -19.45 4.77 10.81
CA LYS A 92 -20.39 4.23 9.81
C LYS A 92 -19.83 4.22 8.40
N ASN A 93 -18.73 4.94 8.18
CA ASN A 93 -18.11 5.11 6.88
C ASN A 93 -16.62 4.85 6.98
N ILE A 94 -16.27 3.60 7.29
CA ILE A 94 -14.88 3.18 7.47
C ILE A 94 -14.26 2.91 6.09
N ILE A 95 -13.14 3.56 5.81
CA ILE A 95 -12.29 3.20 4.67
C ILE A 95 -11.15 2.32 5.17
N VAL A 96 -10.92 1.20 4.48
CA VAL A 96 -9.77 0.34 4.73
C VAL A 96 -8.82 0.36 3.54
N MET A 97 -7.56 0.69 3.78
CA MET A 97 -6.47 0.59 2.82
C MET A 97 -5.56 -0.58 3.20
N THR A 98 -5.25 -1.47 2.25
CA THR A 98 -4.31 -2.58 2.50
C THR A 98 -3.20 -2.64 1.46
N GLY A 99 -2.07 -3.25 1.86
CA GLY A 99 -1.04 -3.73 0.95
C GLY A 99 -0.57 -5.13 1.33
N ALA A 100 0.57 -5.56 0.77
CA ALA A 100 1.01 -6.95 0.83
C ALA A 100 1.17 -7.52 2.25
N GLY A 101 1.41 -6.66 3.25
CA GLY A 101 1.57 -7.05 4.65
C GLY A 101 0.35 -7.74 5.27
N VAL A 102 -0.86 -7.60 4.70
CA VAL A 102 -2.03 -8.38 5.16
C VAL A 102 -2.03 -9.83 4.67
N SER A 103 -1.26 -10.12 3.61
CA SER A 103 -1.18 -11.44 2.96
C SER A 103 0.09 -12.20 3.31
N THR A 104 1.11 -11.54 3.88
CA THR A 104 2.35 -12.20 4.34
C THR A 104 2.08 -13.22 5.45
N ALA A 105 1.12 -12.94 6.34
CA ALA A 105 0.73 -13.85 7.43
C ALA A 105 0.19 -15.20 6.93
N VAL A 106 -0.34 -15.25 5.71
CA VAL A 106 -0.90 -16.46 5.08
C VAL A 106 0.03 -17.05 4.02
N GLY A 107 1.29 -16.62 4.01
CA GLY A 107 2.36 -17.22 3.20
C GLY A 107 2.41 -16.72 1.75
N ILE A 108 1.70 -15.63 1.41
CA ILE A 108 1.91 -14.94 0.14
C ILE A 108 3.10 -13.99 0.33
N PRO A 109 4.23 -14.22 -0.35
CA PRO A 109 5.37 -13.32 -0.24
C PRO A 109 4.99 -11.95 -0.79
N ASP A 110 5.53 -10.90 -0.20
CA ASP A 110 5.44 -9.57 -0.80
C ASP A 110 6.37 -9.49 -2.03
N PHE A 111 6.39 -8.34 -2.69
CA PHE A 111 7.28 -8.13 -3.83
C PHE A 111 8.72 -7.82 -3.40
N ARG A 112 8.88 -7.10 -2.28
CA ARG A 112 10.09 -6.31 -1.98
C ARG A 112 10.92 -6.83 -0.82
N SER A 113 10.41 -7.74 0.02
CA SER A 113 11.13 -8.19 1.21
C SER A 113 12.43 -8.88 0.82
N PRO A 114 13.54 -8.56 1.51
CA PRO A 114 14.79 -9.27 1.32
C PRO A 114 14.59 -10.78 1.48
N GLU A 115 15.24 -11.58 0.62
CA GLU A 115 15.25 -13.05 0.60
C GLU A 115 13.92 -13.73 0.27
N THR A 116 12.79 -13.24 0.77
CA THR A 116 11.47 -13.86 0.63
C THR A 116 10.58 -13.24 -0.45
N GLY A 117 10.86 -12.00 -0.85
CA GLY A 117 10.07 -11.29 -1.84
C GLY A 117 10.20 -11.86 -3.26
N ILE A 118 9.20 -11.62 -4.11
CA ILE A 118 9.19 -12.14 -5.49
C ILE A 118 10.46 -11.73 -6.25
N TYR A 119 10.98 -10.52 -6.03
CA TYR A 119 12.17 -10.00 -6.71
C TYR A 119 13.48 -10.73 -6.37
N SER A 120 13.59 -11.35 -5.18
CA SER A 120 14.83 -12.04 -4.77
C SER A 120 15.09 -13.33 -5.56
N ASN A 121 14.05 -13.91 -6.17
CA ASN A 121 14.09 -15.20 -6.86
C ASN A 121 14.12 -15.08 -8.40
N LEU A 122 14.36 -13.87 -8.92
CA LEU A 122 14.32 -13.58 -10.37
C LEU A 122 15.65 -13.75 -11.10
N GLY A 123 16.75 -14.08 -10.40
CA GLY A 123 18.09 -14.21 -11.02
C GLY A 123 18.23 -15.26 -12.14
N LYS A 124 17.18 -16.04 -12.41
CA LYS A 124 17.07 -16.94 -13.57
C LYS A 124 16.67 -16.23 -14.87
N PHE A 125 16.17 -15.00 -14.78
CA PHE A 125 15.85 -14.14 -15.91
C PHE A 125 16.92 -13.06 -15.99
N ASP A 126 17.52 -12.89 -17.16
CA ASP A 126 18.53 -11.84 -17.43
C ASP A 126 17.82 -10.48 -17.58
N LEU A 127 17.18 -10.03 -16.49
CA LEU A 127 16.46 -8.77 -16.41
C LEU A 127 17.42 -7.63 -16.04
N PRO A 128 17.31 -6.44 -16.67
CA PRO A 128 18.09 -5.26 -16.26
C PRO A 128 17.82 -4.90 -14.79
N HIS A 129 16.54 -4.87 -14.41
CA HIS A 129 16.07 -4.70 -13.04
C HIS A 129 14.94 -5.69 -12.70
N PRO A 130 14.83 -6.19 -11.46
CA PRO A 130 13.74 -7.10 -11.05
C PRO A 130 12.34 -6.55 -11.31
N GLU A 131 12.17 -5.23 -11.20
CA GLU A 131 10.91 -4.51 -11.42
C GLU A 131 10.45 -4.56 -12.89
N ASP A 132 11.37 -4.70 -13.86
CA ASP A 132 11.07 -4.70 -15.30
C ASP A 132 10.12 -5.84 -15.69
N MET A 133 10.06 -6.91 -14.90
CA MET A 133 9.11 -8.00 -15.11
C MET A 133 7.64 -7.53 -15.04
N PHE A 134 7.37 -6.46 -14.30
CA PHE A 134 6.07 -5.82 -14.17
C PHE A 134 6.02 -4.48 -14.91
N ASP A 135 6.94 -4.20 -15.82
CA ASP A 135 6.88 -3.02 -16.70
C ASP A 135 6.11 -3.36 -17.99
N ILE A 136 5.18 -2.48 -18.40
CA ILE A 136 4.31 -2.74 -19.54
C ILE A 136 5.08 -2.77 -20.88
N GLU A 137 6.10 -1.92 -21.04
CA GLU A 137 6.89 -1.90 -22.27
C GLU A 137 7.75 -3.16 -22.38
N TYR A 138 8.35 -3.57 -21.26
CA TYR A 138 9.10 -4.82 -21.19
C TYR A 138 8.19 -6.02 -21.47
N PHE A 139 6.99 -6.07 -20.88
CA PHE A 139 6.02 -7.14 -21.10
C PHE A 139 5.60 -7.27 -22.58
N LEU A 140 5.34 -6.16 -23.25
CA LEU A 140 4.97 -6.16 -24.67
C LEU A 140 6.13 -6.61 -25.58
N TYR A 141 7.37 -6.46 -25.12
CA TYR A 141 8.57 -6.95 -25.81
C TYR A 141 8.88 -8.43 -25.51
N ASN A 142 8.87 -8.81 -24.22
CA ASN A 142 9.20 -10.14 -23.74
C ASN A 142 8.27 -10.55 -22.57
N PRO A 143 7.11 -11.16 -22.85
CA PRO A 143 6.14 -11.56 -21.82
C PRO A 143 6.52 -12.86 -21.08
N GLN A 144 7.54 -13.59 -21.58
CA GLN A 144 7.91 -14.92 -21.07
C GLN A 144 8.32 -14.93 -19.59
N PRO A 145 9.17 -14.01 -19.09
CA PRO A 145 9.55 -14.00 -17.67
C PRO A 145 8.34 -13.92 -16.74
N PHE A 146 7.42 -12.99 -17.03
CA PHE A 146 6.18 -12.83 -16.28
C PHE A 146 5.32 -14.10 -16.27
N TYR A 147 5.05 -14.70 -17.44
CA TYR A 147 4.23 -15.92 -17.51
C TYR A 147 4.92 -17.15 -16.91
N THR A 148 6.25 -17.18 -16.90
CA THR A 148 7.03 -18.25 -16.26
C THR A 148 6.90 -18.18 -14.75
N VAL A 149 6.92 -16.99 -14.14
CA VAL A 149 6.72 -16.84 -12.69
C VAL A 149 5.25 -16.83 -12.29
N MET A 150 4.34 -16.51 -13.20
CA MET A 150 2.92 -16.40 -12.86
C MET A 150 2.39 -17.70 -12.27
N LYS A 151 2.89 -18.86 -12.70
CA LYS A 151 2.54 -20.15 -12.09
C LYS A 151 2.76 -20.19 -10.57
N ASP A 152 3.81 -19.53 -10.10
CA ASP A 152 4.15 -19.43 -8.67
C ASP A 152 3.36 -18.33 -7.96
N LEU A 153 2.90 -17.31 -8.71
CA LEU A 153 2.07 -16.19 -8.22
C LEU A 153 0.57 -16.49 -8.19
N LEU A 154 0.11 -17.44 -9.01
CA LEU A 154 -1.30 -17.82 -9.03
C LEU A 154 -1.71 -18.33 -7.65
N PRO A 155 -2.88 -17.91 -7.14
CA PRO A 155 -3.32 -18.31 -5.81
C PRO A 155 -3.32 -19.84 -5.68
N LYS A 156 -2.46 -20.33 -4.78
CA LYS A 156 -2.65 -21.66 -4.19
C LYS A 156 -3.95 -21.61 -3.38
N LYS A 157 -4.51 -22.75 -2.92
CA LYS A 157 -5.61 -22.71 -1.93
C LYS A 157 -5.07 -22.06 -0.64
N VAL A 158 -5.01 -20.73 -0.61
CA VAL A 158 -4.51 -19.92 0.49
C VAL A 158 -5.72 -19.34 1.18
N LYS A 159 -5.78 -19.55 2.49
CA LYS A 159 -6.84 -18.99 3.31
C LYS A 159 -6.60 -17.49 3.49
N PRO A 160 -7.62 -16.63 3.36
CA PRO A 160 -7.52 -15.23 3.76
C PRO A 160 -7.08 -15.09 5.22
N SER A 161 -6.35 -14.01 5.53
CA SER A 161 -5.93 -13.70 6.91
C SER A 161 -7.08 -13.20 7.77
N LYS A 162 -6.90 -13.10 9.09
CA LYS A 162 -7.93 -12.54 9.98
C LYS A 162 -8.25 -11.09 9.61
N THR A 163 -7.28 -10.35 9.10
CA THR A 163 -7.47 -9.00 8.58
C THR A 163 -8.49 -8.97 7.44
N HIS A 164 -8.42 -9.91 6.49
CA HIS A 164 -9.41 -9.98 5.41
C HIS A 164 -10.82 -10.26 5.92
N TYR A 165 -10.95 -11.19 6.88
CA TYR A 165 -12.24 -11.51 7.50
C TYR A 165 -12.78 -10.37 8.37
N PHE A 166 -11.91 -9.59 9.02
CA PHE A 166 -12.31 -8.38 9.72
C PHE A 166 -12.90 -7.37 8.74
N ILE A 167 -12.29 -7.15 7.59
CA ILE A 167 -12.82 -6.24 6.56
C ILE A 167 -14.16 -6.75 6.02
N ARG A 168 -14.28 -8.06 5.77
CA ARG A 168 -15.56 -8.70 5.43
C ARG A 168 -16.63 -8.41 6.49
N LEU A 169 -16.29 -8.55 7.76
CA LEU A 169 -17.22 -8.32 8.85
C LEU A 169 -17.66 -6.85 8.93
N LEU A 170 -16.77 -5.89 8.67
CA LEU A 170 -17.15 -4.47 8.54
C LEU A 170 -18.19 -4.27 7.42
N ALA A 171 -18.07 -4.99 6.30
CA ALA A 171 -19.04 -4.97 5.22
C ALA A 171 -20.38 -5.58 5.64
N ASP A 172 -20.37 -6.76 6.28
CA ASP A 172 -21.60 -7.42 6.76
C ASP A 172 -22.36 -6.55 7.78
N LYS A 173 -21.64 -5.75 8.57
CA LYS A 173 -22.21 -4.77 9.51
C LYS A 173 -22.68 -3.46 8.85
N GLY A 174 -22.43 -3.28 7.56
CA GLY A 174 -22.83 -2.09 6.82
C GLY A 174 -22.07 -0.82 7.22
N ILE A 175 -20.87 -0.96 7.80
CA ILE A 175 -20.03 0.17 8.26
C ILE A 175 -18.77 0.35 7.40
N LEU A 176 -18.44 -0.61 6.54
CA LEU A 176 -17.40 -0.46 5.52
C LEU A 176 -17.92 0.42 4.38
N LEU A 177 -17.32 1.59 4.19
CA LEU A 177 -17.59 2.46 3.04
C LEU A 177 -16.88 1.96 1.79
N ARG A 178 -15.58 1.67 1.91
CA ARG A 178 -14.77 1.15 0.81
C ARG A 178 -13.53 0.44 1.34
N HIS A 179 -13.10 -0.56 0.58
CA HIS A 179 -11.82 -1.19 0.75
C HIS A 179 -10.95 -0.94 -0.49
N TYR A 180 -9.87 -0.17 -0.32
CA TYR A 180 -8.82 0.03 -1.31
C TYR A 180 -7.68 -0.97 -1.04
N THR A 181 -7.36 -1.83 -1.99
CA THR A 181 -6.26 -2.81 -1.86
C THR A 181 -5.22 -2.59 -2.94
N GLN A 182 -3.94 -2.69 -2.57
CA GLN A 182 -2.81 -2.78 -3.50
C GLN A 182 -2.52 -4.22 -3.95
N ASN A 183 -3.16 -5.20 -3.31
CA ASN A 183 -2.92 -6.60 -3.54
C ASN A 183 -3.64 -7.07 -4.80
N ILE A 184 -3.03 -8.06 -5.46
CA ILE A 184 -3.56 -8.70 -6.66
C ILE A 184 -3.95 -10.16 -6.40
N ASP A 185 -3.76 -10.65 -5.18
CA ASP A 185 -3.92 -12.05 -4.78
C ASP A 185 -5.38 -12.53 -4.69
N THR A 186 -6.34 -11.60 -4.73
CA THR A 186 -7.80 -11.82 -4.69
C THR A 186 -8.34 -12.37 -3.37
N LEU A 187 -7.55 -12.37 -2.28
CA LEU A 187 -7.99 -12.89 -0.98
C LEU A 187 -9.15 -12.10 -0.39
N GLU A 188 -9.32 -10.82 -0.75
CA GLU A 188 -10.47 -10.02 -0.39
C GLU A 188 -11.78 -10.61 -0.94
N ARG A 189 -11.76 -11.07 -2.21
CA ARG A 189 -12.89 -11.75 -2.85
C ARG A 189 -13.13 -13.12 -2.25
N VAL A 190 -12.07 -13.85 -1.88
CA VAL A 190 -12.18 -15.16 -1.21
C VAL A 190 -12.78 -15.02 0.19
N ALA A 191 -12.42 -13.97 0.94
CA ALA A 191 -13.08 -13.60 2.20
C ALA A 191 -14.54 -13.15 1.99
N GLY A 192 -14.93 -12.90 0.73
CA GLY A 192 -16.28 -12.53 0.32
C GLY A 192 -16.60 -11.05 0.57
N VAL A 193 -15.59 -10.17 0.60
CA VAL A 193 -15.83 -8.73 0.60
C VAL A 193 -16.63 -8.39 -0.67
N PRO A 194 -17.76 -7.67 -0.57
CA PRO A 194 -18.59 -7.36 -1.74
C PRO A 194 -17.83 -6.55 -2.79
N GLU A 195 -18.01 -6.91 -4.07
CA GLU A 195 -17.28 -6.32 -5.20
C GLU A 195 -17.53 -4.82 -5.35
N GLU A 196 -18.73 -4.35 -5.04
CA GLU A 196 -19.09 -2.94 -5.06
C GLU A 196 -18.26 -2.14 -4.04
N LEU A 197 -17.84 -2.75 -2.93
CA LEU A 197 -17.03 -2.11 -1.89
C LEU A 197 -15.52 -2.21 -2.15
N LEU A 198 -15.09 -3.05 -3.10
CA LEU A 198 -13.68 -3.26 -3.42
C LEU A 198 -13.15 -2.31 -4.51
N VAL A 199 -12.00 -1.70 -4.24
CA VAL A 199 -11.17 -1.00 -5.23
C VAL A 199 -9.82 -1.69 -5.26
N GLU A 200 -9.69 -2.63 -6.19
CA GLU A 200 -8.44 -3.32 -6.53
C GLU A 200 -7.53 -2.34 -7.26
N SER A 201 -6.77 -1.55 -6.50
CA SER A 201 -6.09 -0.35 -7.00
C SER A 201 -4.96 -0.69 -7.97
N HIS A 202 -4.34 -1.86 -7.81
CA HIS A 202 -3.38 -2.40 -8.77
C HIS A 202 -3.99 -3.53 -9.61
N GLY A 203 -5.32 -3.55 -9.74
CA GLY A 203 -6.03 -4.58 -10.49
C GLY A 203 -6.00 -5.95 -9.82
N SER A 204 -6.36 -7.01 -10.56
CA SER A 204 -6.41 -8.37 -10.02
C SER A 204 -6.27 -9.45 -11.10
N PHE A 205 -6.01 -10.69 -10.66
CA PHE A 205 -6.02 -11.88 -11.54
C PHE A 205 -7.44 -12.37 -11.87
N HIS A 206 -8.50 -11.61 -11.54
CA HIS A 206 -9.88 -12.04 -11.73
C HIS A 206 -10.26 -12.15 -13.22
N THR A 207 -9.81 -11.19 -14.01
CA THR A 207 -10.06 -11.08 -15.45
C THR A 207 -8.76 -10.77 -16.19
N ALA A 208 -8.79 -10.93 -17.51
CA ALA A 208 -7.66 -10.60 -18.37
C ALA A 208 -8.14 -9.99 -19.68
N HIS A 209 -7.38 -9.06 -20.23
CA HIS A 209 -7.73 -8.39 -21.49
C HIS A 209 -6.63 -8.49 -22.53
N CYS A 210 -7.03 -8.46 -23.79
CA CYS A 210 -6.09 -8.26 -24.89
C CYS A 210 -5.49 -6.85 -24.82
N VAL A 211 -4.18 -6.76 -24.61
CA VAL A 211 -3.39 -5.52 -24.57
C VAL A 211 -2.71 -5.20 -25.90
N GLY A 212 -2.63 -6.18 -26.81
CA GLY A 212 -2.02 -5.99 -28.12
C GLY A 212 -0.56 -6.42 -28.13
N ILE A 213 0.24 -5.78 -28.98
CA ILE A 213 1.70 -5.96 -29.06
C ILE A 213 2.33 -4.56 -29.13
N LYS A 214 3.66 -4.47 -29.00
CA LYS A 214 4.39 -3.19 -28.96
C LYS A 214 3.93 -2.17 -30.01
N ASP A 215 3.70 -2.61 -31.25
CA ASP A 215 3.36 -1.72 -32.37
C ASP A 215 1.88 -1.74 -32.77
N LYS A 216 1.00 -2.42 -32.01
CA LYS A 216 -0.42 -2.53 -32.36
C LYS A 216 -1.30 -2.64 -31.11
N PRO A 217 -2.30 -1.75 -30.94
CA PRO A 217 -3.20 -1.79 -29.80
C PRO A 217 -4.04 -3.06 -29.78
N GLY A 218 -4.34 -3.55 -28.57
CA GLY A 218 -5.23 -4.68 -28.36
C GLY A 218 -6.68 -4.36 -28.66
N CYS A 219 -7.47 -5.41 -28.94
CA CYS A 219 -8.91 -5.28 -29.15
C CYS A 219 -9.73 -5.23 -27.85
N ARG A 220 -9.06 -5.30 -26.68
CA ARG A 220 -9.70 -5.31 -25.35
C ARG A 220 -10.75 -6.41 -25.18
N LYS A 221 -10.63 -7.54 -25.89
CA LYS A 221 -11.43 -8.73 -25.60
C LYS A 221 -11.06 -9.26 -24.21
N GLU A 222 -12.08 -9.46 -23.37
CA GLU A 222 -11.97 -10.07 -22.05
C GLU A 222 -11.80 -11.59 -22.15
N TYR A 223 -11.01 -12.14 -21.23
CA TYR A 223 -10.74 -13.56 -21.03
C TYR A 223 -10.91 -13.90 -19.55
N SER A 224 -11.46 -15.08 -19.28
CA SER A 224 -11.66 -15.53 -17.91
C SER A 224 -10.34 -15.95 -17.25
N ARG A 225 -10.33 -15.95 -15.91
CA ARG A 225 -9.23 -16.50 -15.12
C ARG A 225 -8.90 -17.96 -15.47
N GLU A 226 -9.90 -18.78 -15.84
CA GLU A 226 -9.70 -20.18 -16.22
C GLU A 226 -8.84 -20.28 -17.49
N PHE A 227 -9.13 -19.42 -18.48
CA PHE A 227 -8.33 -19.35 -19.71
C PHE A 227 -6.87 -19.01 -19.43
N ILE A 228 -6.61 -18.01 -18.58
CA ILE A 228 -5.24 -17.65 -18.18
C ILE A 228 -4.58 -18.82 -17.45
N ARG A 229 -5.28 -19.44 -16.51
CA ARG A 229 -4.77 -20.56 -15.71
C ARG A 229 -4.37 -21.75 -16.58
N GLU A 230 -5.19 -22.09 -17.58
CA GLU A 230 -4.88 -23.16 -18.54
C GLU A 230 -3.60 -22.86 -19.32
N LYS A 231 -3.45 -21.62 -19.81
CA LYS A 231 -2.26 -21.20 -20.56
C LYS A 231 -1.00 -21.20 -19.70
N VAL A 232 -1.07 -20.66 -18.48
CA VAL A 232 0.03 -20.68 -17.52
C VAL A 232 0.42 -22.10 -17.13
N ALA A 233 -0.55 -22.99 -16.92
CA ALA A 233 -0.29 -24.40 -16.61
C ALA A 233 0.40 -25.14 -17.76
N ALA A 234 0.07 -24.79 -19.00
CA ALA A 234 0.72 -25.29 -20.21
C ALA A 234 2.08 -24.62 -20.51
N GLN A 235 2.51 -23.65 -19.70
CA GLN A 235 3.71 -22.81 -19.95
C GLN A 235 3.64 -22.07 -21.30
N GLU A 236 2.43 -21.65 -21.68
CA GLU A 236 2.17 -20.90 -22.91
C GLU A 236 1.86 -19.44 -22.59
N VAL A 237 2.35 -18.53 -23.44
CA VAL A 237 1.92 -17.13 -23.43
C VAL A 237 0.51 -17.04 -24.03
N PRO A 238 -0.46 -16.44 -23.35
CA PRO A 238 -1.82 -16.30 -23.84
C PRO A 238 -1.89 -15.21 -24.92
N TYR A 239 -2.40 -15.59 -26.09
CA TYR A 239 -2.65 -14.68 -27.21
C TYR A 239 -4.14 -14.57 -27.52
N CYS A 240 -4.53 -13.41 -28.00
CA CYS A 240 -5.89 -13.07 -28.30
C CYS A 240 -6.37 -13.78 -29.56
N THR A 241 -7.48 -14.49 -29.42
CA THR A 241 -8.14 -15.25 -30.49
C THR A 241 -8.65 -14.39 -31.65
N GLU A 242 -8.88 -13.09 -31.44
CA GLU A 242 -9.41 -12.19 -32.49
C GLU A 242 -8.32 -11.45 -33.27
N CYS A 243 -7.27 -10.99 -32.58
CA CYS A 243 -6.30 -10.06 -33.18
C CYS A 243 -4.83 -10.50 -33.05
N GLY A 244 -4.57 -11.65 -32.41
CA GLY A 244 -3.21 -12.18 -32.18
C GLY A 244 -2.37 -11.40 -31.18
N GLY A 245 -2.94 -10.39 -30.51
CA GLY A 245 -2.24 -9.62 -29.48
C GLY A 245 -2.02 -10.39 -28.18
N LEU A 246 -1.11 -9.95 -27.32
CA LEU A 246 -0.95 -10.50 -25.99
C LEU A 246 -2.23 -10.29 -25.17
N VAL A 247 -2.60 -11.31 -24.42
CA VAL A 247 -3.57 -11.20 -23.33
C VAL A 247 -2.76 -10.98 -22.06
N LYS A 248 -3.21 -10.08 -21.18
CA LYS A 248 -2.58 -9.80 -19.89
C LYS A 248 -3.67 -9.86 -18.81
N PRO A 249 -3.44 -10.47 -17.64
CA PRO A 249 -4.32 -10.27 -16.49
C PRO A 249 -4.47 -8.79 -16.19
N ASP A 250 -5.62 -8.43 -15.64
CA ASP A 250 -5.96 -7.04 -15.32
C ASP A 250 -5.28 -6.57 -14.04
N ILE A 251 -3.99 -6.87 -13.89
CA ILE A 251 -3.09 -6.32 -12.87
C ILE A 251 -2.36 -5.13 -13.47
N VAL A 252 -2.17 -4.07 -12.70
CA VAL A 252 -1.53 -2.83 -13.16
C VAL A 252 -0.02 -3.03 -13.18
N PHE A 253 0.58 -2.88 -14.35
CA PHE A 253 2.03 -2.86 -14.54
C PHE A 253 2.57 -1.44 -14.34
N PHE A 254 3.87 -1.32 -14.04
CA PHE A 254 4.55 -0.03 -14.13
C PHE A 254 4.39 0.54 -15.54
N GLY A 255 4.09 1.84 -15.61
CA GLY A 255 3.73 2.52 -16.85
C GLY A 255 2.25 2.44 -17.24
N GLU A 256 1.43 1.64 -16.57
CA GLU A 256 -0.03 1.63 -16.77
C GLU A 256 -0.76 2.59 -15.82
N GLU A 257 -1.90 3.11 -16.28
CA GLU A 257 -2.84 3.84 -15.44
C GLU A 257 -3.57 2.89 -14.48
N LEU A 258 -3.90 3.39 -13.28
CA LEU A 258 -4.75 2.65 -12.35
C LEU A 258 -6.17 2.48 -12.90
N PRO A 259 -6.94 1.49 -12.43
CA PRO A 259 -8.30 1.26 -12.92
C PRO A 259 -9.19 2.48 -12.70
N GLN A 260 -10.07 2.78 -13.67
CA GLN A 260 -10.96 3.94 -13.61
C GLN A 260 -11.79 4.01 -12.30
N LYS A 261 -12.20 2.86 -11.77
CA LYS A 261 -12.90 2.74 -10.47
C LYS A 261 -12.14 3.40 -9.32
N PHE A 262 -10.81 3.39 -9.34
CA PHE A 262 -9.99 4.11 -8.37
C PHE A 262 -10.29 5.61 -8.40
N PHE A 263 -10.24 6.22 -9.59
CA PHE A 263 -10.45 7.65 -9.81
C PHE A 263 -11.91 8.07 -9.60
N ASP A 264 -12.86 7.20 -9.95
CA ASP A 264 -14.29 7.47 -9.79
C ASP A 264 -14.70 7.50 -8.30
N CYS A 265 -14.09 6.66 -7.47
CA CYS A 265 -14.51 6.48 -6.07
C CYS A 265 -13.76 7.37 -5.07
N TYR A 266 -12.44 7.56 -5.23
CA TYR A 266 -11.60 8.05 -4.12
C TYR A 266 -12.04 9.39 -3.55
N TYR A 267 -12.36 10.37 -4.41
CA TYR A 267 -12.66 11.70 -3.90
C TYR A 267 -13.94 11.70 -3.07
N GLU A 268 -15.03 11.12 -3.57
CA GLU A 268 -16.31 11.08 -2.88
C GLU A 268 -16.25 10.23 -1.61
N ASP A 269 -15.56 9.08 -1.66
CA ASP A 269 -15.41 8.18 -0.51
C ASP A 269 -14.69 8.90 0.64
N PHE A 270 -13.55 9.53 0.37
CA PHE A 270 -12.75 10.17 1.41
C PHE A 270 -13.41 11.43 1.99
N GLN A 271 -14.36 12.05 1.27
CA GLN A 271 -15.22 13.10 1.85
C GLN A 271 -16.26 12.55 2.84
N LYS A 272 -16.66 11.29 2.74
CA LYS A 272 -17.63 10.64 3.65
C LYS A 272 -16.95 9.85 4.77
N CYS A 273 -15.68 9.51 4.59
CA CYS A 273 -14.89 8.72 5.52
C CYS A 273 -14.87 9.31 6.94
N ASP A 274 -15.30 8.51 7.92
CA ASP A 274 -15.27 8.89 9.34
C ASP A 274 -14.21 8.15 10.16
N LEU A 275 -13.58 7.11 9.61
CA LEU A 275 -12.39 6.42 10.14
C LEU A 275 -11.60 5.81 8.98
N LEU A 276 -10.29 6.09 8.93
CA LEU A 276 -9.37 5.46 7.99
C LEU A 276 -8.50 4.42 8.70
N LEU A 277 -8.55 3.18 8.24
CA LEU A 277 -7.67 2.11 8.70
C LEU A 277 -6.71 1.72 7.57
N VAL A 278 -5.41 1.70 7.86
CA VAL A 278 -4.36 1.37 6.90
C VAL A 278 -3.58 0.18 7.43
N PHE A 279 -3.61 -0.94 6.72
CA PHE A 279 -2.96 -2.18 7.13
C PHE A 279 -1.84 -2.58 6.17
N GLY A 280 -0.69 -2.96 6.72
CA GLY A 280 0.29 -3.78 6.00
C GLY A 280 0.82 -3.17 4.69
N THR A 281 0.98 -1.86 4.62
CA THR A 281 1.54 -1.17 3.45
C THR A 281 2.67 -0.22 3.86
N SER A 282 3.69 -0.13 3.00
CA SER A 282 4.79 0.83 3.15
C SER A 282 4.45 2.22 2.61
N LEU A 283 3.30 2.37 1.93
CA LEU A 283 2.85 3.62 1.31
C LEU A 283 3.90 4.30 0.41
N LYS A 284 4.65 3.50 -0.36
CA LYS A 284 5.67 4.01 -1.30
C LYS A 284 5.20 4.13 -2.75
N VAL A 285 4.07 3.53 -3.10
CA VAL A 285 3.60 3.44 -4.49
C VAL A 285 2.52 4.49 -4.75
N GLN A 286 2.83 5.42 -5.65
CA GLN A 286 1.90 6.42 -6.16
C GLN A 286 0.95 5.82 -7.21
N PRO A 287 -0.30 6.31 -7.34
CA PRO A 287 -0.93 7.38 -6.55
C PRO A 287 -1.56 6.87 -5.24
N PHE A 288 -1.48 5.57 -4.93
CA PHE A 288 -2.17 4.96 -3.79
C PHE A 288 -1.76 5.56 -2.44
N CYS A 289 -0.48 5.86 -2.25
CA CYS A 289 0.00 6.41 -0.98
C CYS A 289 -0.57 7.80 -0.66
N ASN A 290 -0.95 8.59 -1.67
CA ASN A 290 -1.57 9.90 -1.47
C ASN A 290 -3.00 9.83 -0.94
N LEU A 291 -3.66 8.67 -0.99
CA LEU A 291 -5.06 8.54 -0.56
C LEU A 291 -5.27 8.99 0.90
N ILE A 292 -4.29 8.75 1.78
CA ILE A 292 -4.37 9.13 3.19
C ILE A 292 -4.54 10.64 3.41
N ASP A 293 -4.15 11.46 2.43
CA ASP A 293 -4.21 12.93 2.48
C ASP A 293 -5.59 13.48 2.11
N PHE A 294 -6.44 12.67 1.49
CA PHE A 294 -7.82 13.05 1.14
C PHE A 294 -8.78 12.92 2.32
N ALA A 295 -8.39 12.23 3.39
CA ALA A 295 -9.19 12.13 4.61
C ALA A 295 -9.29 13.50 5.31
N LYS A 296 -10.53 13.97 5.52
CA LYS A 296 -10.84 15.25 6.18
C LYS A 296 -10.12 15.39 7.51
N ILE A 297 -9.75 16.62 7.88
CA ILE A 297 -8.90 16.93 9.05
C ILE A 297 -9.44 16.32 10.36
N ASP A 298 -10.75 16.14 10.45
CA ASP A 298 -11.47 15.59 11.59
C ASP A 298 -11.69 14.06 11.55
N THR A 299 -11.14 13.37 10.55
CA THR A 299 -11.16 11.91 10.41
C THR A 299 -9.94 11.30 11.09
N PRO A 300 -10.10 10.48 12.16
CA PRO A 300 -9.01 9.71 12.72
C PRO A 300 -8.46 8.71 11.71
N ARG A 301 -7.15 8.49 11.74
CA ARG A 301 -6.46 7.53 10.85
C ARG A 301 -5.58 6.61 11.68
N CYS A 302 -5.59 5.32 11.37
CA CYS A 302 -4.78 4.32 12.07
C CYS A 302 -3.92 3.54 11.09
N LEU A 303 -2.61 3.51 11.35
CA LEU A 303 -1.66 2.63 10.68
C LEU A 303 -1.40 1.40 11.55
N ILE A 304 -1.72 0.22 11.03
CA ILE A 304 -1.44 -1.09 11.62
C ILE A 304 -0.36 -1.74 10.74
N ASN A 305 0.89 -1.68 11.17
CA ASN A 305 2.01 -2.15 10.35
C ASN A 305 3.23 -2.50 11.21
N ASN A 306 4.15 -3.30 10.67
CA ASN A 306 5.40 -3.65 11.37
C ASN A 306 6.36 -2.46 11.53
N LYS A 307 6.25 -1.48 10.64
CA LYS A 307 7.07 -0.27 10.60
C LYS A 307 6.21 0.96 10.31
N LEU A 308 6.74 2.14 10.63
CA LEU A 308 6.14 3.41 10.22
C LEU A 308 6.11 3.51 8.68
N ALA A 309 5.09 4.19 8.18
CA ALA A 309 4.87 4.40 6.75
C ALA A 309 4.10 5.71 6.53
N GLY A 310 4.35 6.35 5.39
CA GLY A 310 3.60 7.54 4.96
C GLY A 310 3.81 8.78 5.82
N VAL A 311 4.93 8.91 6.55
CA VAL A 311 5.28 10.13 7.29
C VAL A 311 6.14 11.02 6.39
N THR A 312 5.75 12.28 6.21
CA THR A 312 6.42 13.22 5.29
C THR A 312 7.00 14.45 6.00
N GLY A 313 6.74 14.63 7.29
CA GLY A 313 7.08 15.87 8.01
C GLY A 313 6.30 17.11 7.54
N HIS A 314 5.35 16.95 6.61
CA HIS A 314 4.63 18.06 5.99
C HIS A 314 3.38 18.45 6.82
N PRO A 315 3.05 19.75 6.96
CA PRO A 315 1.93 20.22 7.79
C PRO A 315 0.53 19.85 7.26
N ARG A 316 0.43 19.24 6.08
CA ARG A 316 -0.84 18.86 5.43
C ARG A 316 -0.84 17.51 4.72
N LYS A 317 0.30 16.82 4.69
CA LYS A 317 0.46 15.56 3.95
C LYS A 317 1.04 14.51 4.87
N GLY A 318 0.82 13.25 4.54
CA GLY A 318 1.27 12.12 5.31
C GLY A 318 0.60 11.97 6.67
N PHE A 319 1.06 10.97 7.41
CA PHE A 319 0.81 10.77 8.82
C PHE A 319 1.66 11.72 9.69
N ASP A 320 1.10 12.16 10.80
CA ASP A 320 1.77 12.88 11.88
C ASP A 320 1.45 12.24 13.23
N PHE A 321 2.14 11.15 13.56
CA PHE A 321 2.00 10.46 14.84
C PHE A 321 2.55 11.28 16.02
N SER A 322 3.41 12.27 15.75
CA SER A 322 3.97 13.17 16.78
C SER A 322 2.95 14.25 17.18
N GLY A 323 2.06 14.63 16.26
CA GLY A 323 1.16 15.79 16.34
C GLY A 323 1.85 17.14 16.18
N SER A 324 3.14 17.16 15.82
CA SER A 324 3.97 18.38 15.79
C SER A 324 3.95 19.10 14.44
N PHE A 325 3.79 18.37 13.34
CA PHE A 325 3.79 18.91 11.99
C PHE A 325 2.44 19.56 11.66
N GLN A 326 1.35 18.83 11.94
CA GLN A 326 -0.02 19.27 11.65
C GLN A 326 -0.62 20.10 12.77
N LYS A 327 -0.02 20.06 13.98
CA LYS A 327 -0.43 20.80 15.19
C LYS A 327 -1.80 20.36 15.75
N TYR A 328 -2.20 19.13 15.47
CA TYR A 328 -3.33 18.43 16.07
C TYR A 328 -3.08 16.91 16.05
N ARG A 329 -3.87 16.14 16.79
CA ARG A 329 -3.71 14.68 16.92
C ARG A 329 -4.91 13.93 16.37
N ARG A 330 -4.69 13.18 15.28
CA ARG A 330 -5.67 12.25 14.70
C ARG A 330 -5.11 10.91 14.27
N ASP A 331 -3.79 10.77 14.29
CA ASP A 331 -3.06 9.64 13.72
C ASP A 331 -2.57 8.69 14.80
N VAL A 332 -2.88 7.41 14.63
CA VAL A 332 -2.52 6.33 15.55
C VAL A 332 -1.65 5.31 14.82
N PHE A 333 -0.61 4.84 15.50
CA PHE A 333 0.26 3.79 15.00
C PHE A 333 0.23 2.59 15.95
N TYR A 334 -0.05 1.43 15.37
CA TYR A 334 0.12 0.13 16.01
C TYR A 334 1.27 -0.61 15.33
N LYS A 335 2.38 -0.77 16.07
CA LYS A 335 3.55 -1.54 15.64
C LYS A 335 3.30 -3.03 15.89
N GLY A 336 3.03 -3.79 14.83
CA GLY A 336 2.81 -5.23 14.95
C GLY A 336 2.19 -5.86 13.70
N ASN A 337 1.81 -7.13 13.84
CA ASN A 337 1.13 -7.87 12.79
C ASN A 337 -0.30 -7.31 12.55
N CYS A 338 -0.72 -7.29 11.28
CA CYS A 338 -2.05 -6.84 10.87
C CYS A 338 -3.18 -7.63 11.53
N ASP A 339 -3.05 -8.95 11.67
CA ASP A 339 -4.08 -9.81 12.25
C ASP A 339 -4.31 -9.51 13.73
N ASP A 340 -3.25 -9.23 14.49
CA ASP A 340 -3.37 -8.84 15.90
C ASP A 340 -4.08 -7.48 16.02
N GLY A 341 -3.71 -6.51 15.18
CA GLY A 341 -4.40 -5.22 15.11
C GLY A 341 -5.89 -5.36 14.74
N ALA A 342 -6.22 -6.21 13.77
CA ALA A 342 -7.59 -6.49 13.36
C ALA A 342 -8.41 -7.13 14.50
N VAL A 343 -7.83 -8.10 15.23
CA VAL A 343 -8.47 -8.73 16.39
C VAL A 343 -8.71 -7.72 17.52
N ILE A 344 -7.72 -6.85 17.81
CA ILE A 344 -7.86 -5.78 18.81
C ILE A 344 -9.01 -4.84 18.45
N LEU A 345 -9.10 -4.41 17.19
CA LEU A 345 -10.18 -3.55 16.72
C LEU A 345 -11.52 -4.27 16.79
N ALA A 346 -11.62 -5.50 16.29
CA ALA A 346 -12.85 -6.29 16.34
C ALA A 346 -13.37 -6.44 17.77
N LYS A 347 -12.50 -6.77 18.73
CA LYS A 347 -12.85 -6.85 20.15
C LYS A 347 -13.47 -5.57 20.68
N HIS A 348 -12.84 -4.42 20.42
CA HIS A 348 -13.33 -3.14 20.95
C HIS A 348 -14.51 -2.56 20.17
N MET A 349 -14.81 -3.12 19.00
CA MET A 349 -16.04 -2.89 18.24
C MET A 349 -17.16 -3.88 18.59
N GLY A 350 -16.93 -4.84 19.49
CA GLY A 350 -17.92 -5.88 19.85
C GLY A 350 -18.11 -6.97 18.78
N LEU A 351 -17.10 -7.20 17.94
CA LEU A 351 -17.10 -8.07 16.77
C LEU A 351 -16.18 -9.30 16.90
N GLU A 352 -15.54 -9.51 18.05
CA GLU A 352 -14.53 -10.57 18.24
C GLU A 352 -15.10 -11.99 18.09
N GLU A 353 -16.29 -12.27 18.65
CA GLU A 353 -16.93 -13.59 18.53
C GLU A 353 -17.28 -13.90 17.08
N GLU A 354 -17.92 -12.96 16.37
CA GLU A 354 -18.29 -13.10 14.96
C GLU A 354 -17.07 -13.24 14.04
N LEU A 355 -15.98 -12.50 14.33
CA LEU A 355 -14.73 -12.66 13.61
C LEU A 355 -14.15 -14.06 13.79
N ASN A 356 -14.13 -14.57 15.02
CA ASN A 356 -13.62 -15.92 15.31
C ASN A 356 -14.49 -16.99 14.65
N GLU A 357 -15.81 -16.85 14.65
CA GLU A 357 -16.72 -17.76 13.94
C GLU A 357 -16.44 -17.77 12.43
N LEU A 358 -16.36 -16.60 11.79
CA LEU A 358 -16.09 -16.47 10.35
C LEU A 358 -14.74 -17.09 9.96
N VAL A 359 -13.72 -16.87 10.79
CA VAL A 359 -12.38 -17.46 10.61
C VAL A 359 -12.43 -18.98 10.77
N ASN A 360 -13.23 -19.54 11.69
CA ASN A 360 -13.32 -20.98 11.92
C ASN A 360 -14.16 -21.71 10.86
N THR A 361 -15.30 -21.16 10.45
CA THR A 361 -16.16 -21.76 9.41
C THR A 361 -15.41 -21.90 8.10
N SER A 362 -14.62 -20.88 7.72
CA SER A 362 -13.78 -20.94 6.53
C SER A 362 -12.65 -21.98 6.60
N GLU A 363 -12.18 -22.38 7.79
CA GLU A 363 -11.20 -23.50 7.94
C GLU A 363 -11.84 -24.85 7.60
N GLN A 364 -13.12 -25.00 7.93
CA GLN A 364 -13.86 -26.22 7.68
C GLN A 364 -14.21 -26.37 6.20
N GLU A 365 -14.46 -25.27 5.47
CA GLU A 365 -14.79 -25.32 4.04
C GLU A 365 -13.57 -25.57 3.14
N LEU A 366 -12.37 -25.13 3.55
CA LEU A 366 -11.13 -25.30 2.77
C LEU A 366 -10.41 -26.65 3.02
N SER A 367 -10.83 -27.42 4.02
CA SER A 367 -10.22 -28.70 4.40
C SER A 367 -10.79 -29.94 3.67
N PHE A 368 -11.66 -29.74 2.68
CA PHE A 368 -12.23 -30.78 1.82
C PHE A 368 -11.69 -30.76 0.37
#